data_AF-A0AAE1IWR8-F1
#
_entry.id   AF-A0AAE1IWR8-F1
#
_cell.length_a   1.000
_cell.length_b   1.000
_cell.length_c   1.000
_cell.angle_alpha   90.00
_cell.angle_beta   90.00
_cell.angle_gamma   90.00
#
_symmetry.space_group_name_H-M   'P 1'
#
loop_
_entity.id
_entity.type
_entity.pdbx_description
1 polymer ?
#
loop_
_entity_poly.entity_id
_entity_poly.type
_entity_poly.pdbx_seq_one_letter_code
_entity_poly.pdbx_strand_id
1 'polypeptide(L)'
;MLKNNMGKWIEEEKEIANLFLEFYRGLFSEDGCERGWIPTRQSWGLVDEENWKKIGGEVSDIEVYSAFFQMGGYKAPRIDGFPAVFYNQNWELVGSLVTNFIKTLWRQPERIGEVNETLVVLNPKVDKPEQVSQFRPIALCNVIYKGLAKILVNRLKPFLDRLISPYQTSFIPRRNIHDNIIVAKKVVHTMNRLQGNKGFMVIKIDLEKAYDRMSWSYIEKVLEEIELDEHVRKVIKGCVNSVKLSLMWNRKKGEELSSSRGLRQGDPLSPYLFVL
;
A
#
# COMPACT_ATOMS: atom_id res chain seq x y z
N MET A 1 21.69 -4.48 -20.31
CA MET A 1 20.93 -3.97 -21.46
C MET A 1 19.45 -4.17 -21.22
N LEU A 2 18.61 -3.23 -21.66
CA LEU A 2 17.14 -3.33 -21.63
C LEU A 2 16.58 -2.85 -22.97
N LYS A 3 15.40 -3.36 -23.37
CA LYS A 3 14.66 -2.88 -24.53
C LYS A 3 13.84 -1.65 -24.15
N ASN A 4 13.90 -0.62 -24.97
CA ASN A 4 12.98 0.51 -24.90
C ASN A 4 11.60 0.15 -25.51
N ASN A 5 10.67 1.10 -25.50
CA ASN A 5 9.30 0.92 -26.03
C ASN A 5 9.25 0.59 -27.54
N MET A 6 10.34 0.85 -28.28
CA MET A 6 10.47 0.53 -29.71
C MET A 6 11.16 -0.82 -29.95
N GLY A 7 11.48 -1.57 -28.90
CA GLY A 7 12.19 -2.85 -28.99
C GLY A 7 13.70 -2.73 -29.22
N LYS A 8 14.26 -1.52 -29.20
CA LYS A 8 15.72 -1.28 -29.35
C LYS A 8 16.42 -1.53 -28.02
N TRP A 9 17.54 -2.25 -28.08
CA TRP A 9 18.41 -2.47 -26.93
C TRP A 9 19.16 -1.19 -26.54
N ILE A 10 19.10 -0.89 -25.26
CA ILE A 10 19.79 0.20 -24.57
C ILE A 10 20.82 -0.43 -23.64
N GLU A 11 22.06 0.02 -23.74
CA GLU A 11 23.19 -0.52 -22.97
C GLU A 11 23.83 0.52 -22.05
N GLU A 12 23.71 1.81 -22.39
CA GLU A 12 24.28 2.89 -21.59
C GLU A 12 23.56 3.04 -20.25
N GLU A 13 24.32 3.09 -19.15
CA GLU A 13 23.77 3.12 -17.79
C GLU A 13 22.85 4.33 -17.55
N LYS A 14 23.22 5.51 -18.09
CA LYS A 14 22.42 6.73 -17.97
C LYS A 14 21.10 6.63 -18.72
N GLU A 15 21.14 6.09 -19.95
CA GLU A 15 19.93 5.89 -20.76
C GLU A 15 18.99 4.87 -20.11
N ILE A 16 19.53 3.80 -19.51
CA ILE A 16 18.74 2.82 -18.76
C ILE A 16 18.09 3.48 -17.53
N ALA A 17 18.84 4.28 -16.77
CA ALA A 17 18.30 4.98 -15.61
C ALA A 17 17.15 5.94 -16.01
N ASN A 18 17.32 6.66 -17.13
CA ASN A 18 16.28 7.53 -17.69
C ASN A 18 15.06 6.72 -18.14
N LEU A 19 15.25 5.56 -18.76
CA LEU A 19 14.16 4.67 -19.17
C LEU A 19 13.30 4.24 -17.97
N PHE A 20 13.92 3.91 -16.84
CA PHE A 20 13.19 3.62 -15.60
C PHE A 20 12.46 4.84 -15.06
N LEU A 21 13.14 5.99 -15.01
CA LEU A 21 12.59 7.23 -14.49
C LEU A 21 11.36 7.68 -15.28
N GLU A 22 11.42 7.69 -16.61
CA GLU A 22 10.28 8.03 -17.47
C GLU A 22 9.11 7.06 -17.30
N PHE A 23 9.41 5.76 -17.27
CA PHE A 23 8.39 4.73 -17.09
C PHE A 23 7.64 4.89 -15.77
N TYR A 24 8.36 5.05 -14.65
CA TYR A 24 7.74 5.19 -13.33
C TYR A 24 7.09 6.56 -13.12
N ARG A 25 7.63 7.63 -13.72
CA ARG A 25 6.98 8.95 -13.74
C ARG A 25 5.62 8.87 -14.42
N GLY A 26 5.52 8.21 -15.58
CA GLY A 26 4.23 7.98 -16.24
C GLY A 26 3.30 7.06 -15.44
N LEU A 27 3.84 5.99 -14.86
CA LEU A 27 3.05 5.03 -14.08
C LEU A 27 2.38 5.68 -12.84
N PHE A 28 3.11 6.54 -12.14
CA PHE A 28 2.64 7.19 -10.91
C PHE A 28 1.91 8.52 -11.13
N SER A 29 1.77 8.95 -12.39
CA SER A 29 0.99 10.12 -12.76
C SER A 29 -0.43 9.69 -13.16
N GLU A 30 -1.46 10.41 -12.71
CA GLU A 30 -2.83 10.20 -13.18
C GLU A 30 -2.99 10.51 -14.68
N ASP A 31 -3.85 9.74 -15.35
CA ASP A 31 -4.06 9.84 -16.81
C ASP A 31 -5.11 10.93 -17.16
N GLY A 32 -5.50 11.79 -16.21
CA GLY A 32 -6.48 12.88 -16.40
C GLY A 32 -7.93 12.41 -16.63
N CYS A 33 -8.22 11.12 -16.49
CA CYS A 33 -9.54 10.55 -16.71
C CYS A 33 -10.39 10.64 -15.44
N GLU A 34 -11.27 11.63 -15.35
CA GLU A 34 -12.28 11.68 -14.29
C GLU A 34 -13.35 10.62 -14.54
N ARG A 35 -13.50 9.72 -13.57
CA ARG A 35 -14.59 8.74 -13.56
C ARG A 35 -15.65 9.19 -12.58
N GLY A 36 -16.91 9.13 -13.00
CA GLY A 36 -18.05 9.37 -12.11
C GLY A 36 -17.97 8.44 -10.89
N TRP A 37 -18.28 8.98 -9.70
CA TRP A 37 -18.38 8.17 -8.50
C TRP A 37 -19.70 7.41 -8.51
N ILE A 38 -19.64 6.10 -8.34
CA ILE A 38 -20.81 5.26 -8.16
C ILE A 38 -20.75 4.76 -6.72
N PRO A 39 -21.62 5.26 -5.82
CA PRO A 39 -21.66 4.80 -4.44
C PRO A 39 -21.90 3.28 -4.37
N THR A 40 -21.11 2.60 -3.55
CA THR A 40 -21.21 1.18 -3.26
C THR A 40 -21.67 0.90 -1.84
N ARG A 41 -22.25 1.88 -1.14
CA ARG A 41 -22.58 1.87 0.29
C ARG A 41 -23.23 0.60 0.82
N GLN A 42 -24.08 -0.04 0.00
CA GLN A 42 -24.76 -1.29 0.35
C GLN A 42 -23.81 -2.51 0.44
N SER A 43 -22.57 -2.38 -0.02
CA SER A 43 -21.55 -3.44 -0.06
C SER A 43 -20.69 -3.48 1.21
N TRP A 44 -20.71 -2.42 2.02
CA TRP A 44 -19.93 -2.30 3.24
C TRP A 44 -20.71 -2.81 4.44
N GLY A 45 -20.07 -3.58 5.32
CA GLY A 45 -20.65 -3.86 6.62
C GLY A 45 -20.68 -2.63 7.50
N LEU A 46 -21.63 -2.61 8.44
CA LEU A 46 -21.82 -1.50 9.36
C LEU A 46 -20.80 -1.56 10.52
N VAL A 47 -20.19 -0.41 10.80
CA VAL A 47 -19.43 -0.14 12.01
C VAL A 47 -20.08 1.04 12.70
N ASP A 48 -20.26 0.97 14.01
CA ASP A 48 -20.88 2.07 14.75
C ASP A 48 -19.97 3.30 14.81
N GLU A 49 -20.60 4.47 14.94
CA GLU A 49 -19.91 5.76 14.98
C GLU A 49 -18.97 5.88 16.20
N GLU A 50 -19.28 5.17 17.29
CA GLU A 50 -18.47 5.14 18.51
C GLU A 50 -17.12 4.45 18.27
N ASN A 51 -17.10 3.33 17.55
CA ASN A 51 -15.86 2.65 17.18
C ASN A 51 -15.01 3.51 16.23
N TRP A 52 -15.63 4.25 15.30
CA TRP A 52 -14.93 5.20 14.44
C TRP A 52 -14.31 6.35 15.23
N LYS A 53 -15.07 6.97 16.13
CA LYS A 53 -14.53 8.00 17.04
C LYS A 53 -13.39 7.47 17.90
N LYS A 54 -13.47 6.22 18.37
CA LYS A 54 -12.39 5.58 19.12
C LYS A 54 -11.10 5.42 18.32
N ILE A 55 -11.19 5.13 17.02
CA ILE A 55 -10.02 5.04 16.13
C ILE A 55 -9.42 6.43 15.86
N GLY A 56 -10.23 7.48 15.86
CA GLY A 56 -9.78 8.88 15.74
C GLY A 56 -9.14 9.47 17.01
N GLY A 57 -9.24 8.78 18.14
CA GLY A 57 -8.71 9.25 19.42
C GLY A 57 -7.18 9.45 19.45
N GLU A 58 -6.67 10.06 20.51
CA GLU A 58 -5.24 10.29 20.70
C GLU A 58 -4.43 8.98 20.66
N VAL A 59 -3.20 9.05 20.13
CA VAL A 59 -2.26 7.93 20.10
C VAL A 59 -1.58 7.79 21.45
N SER A 60 -1.62 6.58 22.02
CA SER A 60 -0.97 6.25 23.29
C SER A 60 0.48 5.76 23.10
N ASP A 61 1.31 5.90 24.14
CA ASP A 61 2.69 5.42 24.16
C ASP A 61 2.76 3.91 23.91
N ILE A 62 1.79 3.17 24.46
CA ILE A 62 1.68 1.72 24.32
C ILE A 62 1.43 1.34 22.85
N GLU A 63 0.60 2.11 22.14
CA GLU A 63 0.38 1.88 20.71
C GLU A 63 1.63 2.14 19.89
N VAL A 64 2.38 3.21 20.20
CA VAL A 64 3.64 3.49 19.53
C VAL A 64 4.65 2.38 19.79
N TYR A 65 4.86 2.01 21.06
CA TYR A 65 5.72 0.91 21.44
C TYR A 65 5.35 -0.38 20.70
N SER A 66 4.08 -0.77 20.77
CA SER A 66 3.58 -1.98 20.11
C SER A 66 3.78 -1.95 18.60
N ALA A 67 3.61 -0.79 17.96
CA ALA A 67 3.83 -0.63 16.53
C ALA A 67 5.28 -0.93 16.14
N PHE A 68 6.26 -0.45 16.89
CA PHE A 68 7.69 -0.68 16.62
C PHE A 68 8.10 -2.13 16.86
N PHE A 69 7.68 -2.72 17.98
CA PHE A 69 8.05 -4.08 18.34
C PHE A 69 7.34 -5.15 17.49
N GLN A 70 6.25 -4.80 16.81
CA GLN A 70 5.60 -5.65 15.81
C GLN A 70 6.22 -5.54 14.40
N MET A 71 7.17 -4.63 14.17
CA MET A 71 7.90 -4.56 12.90
C MET A 71 8.99 -5.63 12.83
N GLY A 72 9.20 -6.19 11.63
CA GLY A 72 10.32 -7.12 11.42
C GLY A 72 11.66 -6.40 11.58
N GLY A 73 12.47 -6.81 12.55
CA GLY A 73 13.68 -6.10 12.98
C GLY A 73 14.71 -5.87 11.88
N TYR A 74 14.97 -6.87 11.04
CA TYR A 74 16.00 -6.87 9.99
C TYR A 74 15.48 -6.48 8.60
N LYS A 75 14.29 -5.86 8.51
CA LYS A 75 13.83 -5.33 7.23
C LYS A 75 14.72 -4.17 6.78
N ALA A 76 14.97 -4.09 5.47
CA ALA A 76 15.85 -3.08 4.89
C ALA A 76 15.40 -1.66 5.32
N PRO A 77 16.32 -0.87 5.91
CA PRO A 77 16.06 0.52 6.25
C PRO A 77 16.04 1.39 4.99
N ARG A 78 15.79 2.68 5.19
CA ARG A 78 15.93 3.68 4.13
C ARG A 78 17.41 4.05 3.96
N ILE A 79 17.68 5.19 3.34
CA ILE A 79 19.01 5.81 3.21
C ILE A 79 19.55 6.25 4.57
N ASP A 80 18.67 6.54 5.54
CA ASP A 80 19.05 6.85 6.91
C ASP A 80 19.78 5.69 7.62
N GLY A 81 19.66 4.47 7.11
CA GLY A 81 20.39 3.31 7.59
C GLY A 81 19.88 2.76 8.94
N PHE A 82 18.77 3.27 9.48
CA PHE A 82 18.24 2.83 10.77
C PHE A 82 17.10 1.80 10.61
N PRO A 83 17.38 0.49 10.77
CA PRO A 83 16.35 -0.55 10.69
C PRO A 83 15.47 -0.55 11.95
N ALA A 84 14.34 -1.26 11.90
CA ALA A 84 13.46 -1.39 13.08
C ALA A 84 14.19 -1.96 14.31
N VAL A 85 15.17 -2.85 14.12
CA VAL A 85 15.98 -3.39 15.23
C VAL A 85 16.77 -2.31 15.98
N PHE A 86 17.21 -1.24 15.31
CA PHE A 86 17.89 -0.13 15.97
C PHE A 86 16.97 0.52 17.02
N TYR A 87 15.72 0.80 16.65
CA TYR A 87 14.74 1.39 17.56
C TYR A 87 14.38 0.43 18.70
N ASN A 88 14.22 -0.86 18.40
CA ASN A 88 13.87 -1.85 19.42
C ASN A 88 14.99 -2.03 20.46
N GLN A 89 16.26 -2.05 20.02
CA GLN A 89 17.41 -2.22 20.92
C GLN A 89 17.75 -0.95 21.70
N ASN A 90 17.47 0.22 21.16
CA ASN A 90 17.79 1.51 21.78
C ASN A 90 16.55 2.24 22.28
N TRP A 91 15.45 1.51 22.55
CA TRP A 91 14.16 2.11 22.87
C TRP A 91 14.20 2.99 24.13
N GLU A 92 15.01 2.62 25.12
CA GLU A 92 15.21 3.42 26.34
C GLU A 92 15.77 4.81 26.03
N LEU A 93 16.61 4.94 24.99
CA LEU A 93 17.22 6.19 24.58
C LEU A 93 16.33 7.00 23.63
N VAL A 94 15.76 6.35 22.61
CA VAL A 94 15.06 7.05 21.50
C VAL A 94 13.54 7.01 21.61
N GLY A 95 12.98 6.12 22.44
CA GLY A 95 11.55 5.81 22.47
C GLY A 95 10.67 7.00 22.84
N SER A 96 11.10 7.85 23.78
CA SER A 96 10.36 9.06 24.18
C SER A 96 10.28 10.08 23.04
N LEU A 97 11.41 10.32 22.35
CA LEU A 97 11.49 11.22 21.20
C LEU A 97 10.63 10.73 20.04
N VAL A 98 10.75 9.44 19.70
CA VAL A 98 9.96 8.80 18.63
C VAL A 98 8.47 8.86 18.94
N THR A 99 8.08 8.58 20.19
CA THR A 99 6.68 8.61 20.63
C THR A 99 6.10 10.01 20.52
N ASN A 100 6.81 11.02 21.04
CA ASN A 100 6.37 12.41 20.95
C ASN A 100 6.25 12.88 19.49
N PHE A 101 7.20 12.48 18.65
CA PHE A 101 7.15 12.82 17.25
C PHE A 101 5.98 12.15 16.51
N ILE A 102 5.71 10.86 16.75
CA ILE A 102 4.54 10.18 16.14
C ILE A 102 3.23 10.79 16.60
N LYS A 103 3.08 11.13 17.88
CA LYS A 103 1.90 11.86 18.37
C LYS A 103 1.75 13.23 17.71
N THR A 104 2.86 13.89 17.42
CA THR A 104 2.86 15.16 16.68
C THR A 104 2.38 14.95 15.24
N LEU A 105 2.91 13.95 14.53
CA LEU A 105 2.45 13.59 13.18
C LEU A 105 0.98 13.19 13.13
N TRP A 106 0.47 12.52 14.18
CA TRP A 106 -0.94 12.18 14.32
C TRP A 106 -1.79 13.46 14.41
N ARG A 107 -1.47 14.36 15.33
CA ARG A 107 -2.20 15.63 15.53
C ARG A 107 -2.07 16.61 14.37
N GLN A 108 -0.95 16.56 13.65
CA GLN A 108 -0.58 17.44 12.54
C GLN A 108 -0.30 16.62 11.27
N PRO A 109 -1.33 16.08 10.58
CA PRO A 109 -1.16 15.24 9.40
C PRO A 109 -0.36 15.89 8.26
N GLU A 110 -0.37 17.21 8.17
CA GLU A 110 0.42 18.00 7.22
C GLU A 110 1.93 17.79 7.36
N ARG A 111 2.40 17.42 8.56
CA ARG A 111 3.81 17.17 8.85
C ARG A 111 4.27 15.77 8.47
N ILE A 112 3.37 14.87 8.07
CA ILE A 112 3.72 13.51 7.65
C ILE A 112 4.77 13.53 6.52
N GLY A 113 4.72 14.53 5.64
CA GLY A 113 5.71 14.74 4.58
C GLY A 113 7.16 14.88 5.05
N GLU A 114 7.41 15.23 6.32
CA GLU A 114 8.75 15.29 6.92
C GLU A 114 9.42 13.90 7.01
N VAL A 115 8.62 12.84 7.09
CA VAL A 115 9.09 11.45 7.18
C VAL A 115 8.62 10.56 6.03
N ASN A 116 7.87 11.11 5.07
CA ASN A 116 7.22 10.34 4.01
C ASN A 116 8.06 10.18 2.73
N GLU A 117 9.37 10.33 2.87
CA GLU A 117 10.28 10.07 1.76
C GLU A 117 10.56 8.58 1.61
N THR A 118 10.42 8.06 0.40
CA THR A 118 10.47 6.63 0.10
C THR A 118 11.45 6.35 -1.02
N LEU A 119 12.34 5.39 -0.79
CA LEU A 119 13.26 4.90 -1.80
C LEU A 119 12.64 3.71 -2.52
N VAL A 120 12.59 3.74 -3.85
CA VAL A 120 12.04 2.66 -4.67
C VAL A 120 13.17 1.80 -5.22
N VAL A 121 13.23 0.55 -4.78
CA VAL A 121 14.18 -0.45 -5.29
C VAL A 121 13.49 -1.34 -6.30
N LEU A 122 14.16 -1.64 -7.41
CA LEU A 122 13.60 -2.41 -8.51
C LEU A 122 13.99 -3.88 -8.36
N ASN A 123 13.00 -4.74 -8.16
CA ASN A 123 13.22 -6.19 -8.08
C ASN A 123 12.73 -6.88 -9.37
N PRO A 124 13.56 -7.68 -10.06
CA PRO A 124 13.14 -8.45 -11.23
C PRO A 124 11.95 -9.38 -10.95
N LYS A 125 10.99 -9.44 -11.89
CA LYS A 125 9.86 -10.40 -11.88
C LYS A 125 10.24 -11.75 -12.48
N VAL A 126 11.27 -11.77 -13.31
CA VAL A 126 11.75 -12.91 -14.12
C VAL A 126 13.27 -12.94 -14.06
N ASP A 127 13.87 -14.09 -14.33
CA ASP A 127 15.33 -14.31 -14.20
C ASP A 127 16.15 -13.40 -15.12
N LYS A 128 15.65 -13.13 -16.33
CA LYS A 128 16.31 -12.30 -17.34
C LYS A 128 15.35 -11.20 -17.80
N PRO A 129 15.22 -10.10 -17.04
CA PRO A 129 14.34 -9.01 -17.43
C PRO A 129 14.94 -8.27 -18.62
N GLU A 130 14.15 -8.14 -19.69
CA GLU A 130 14.49 -7.39 -20.90
C GLU A 130 13.76 -6.04 -20.96
N GLN A 131 12.66 -5.87 -20.21
CA GLN A 131 11.83 -4.66 -20.23
C GLN A 131 11.63 -4.09 -18.83
N VAL A 132 11.46 -2.77 -18.74
CA VAL A 132 11.20 -2.09 -17.46
C VAL A 132 9.93 -2.60 -16.76
N SER A 133 8.91 -2.98 -17.53
CA SER A 133 7.65 -3.55 -17.02
C SER A 133 7.84 -4.86 -16.24
N GLN A 134 8.96 -5.56 -16.45
CA GLN A 134 9.34 -6.79 -15.78
C GLN A 134 10.04 -6.56 -14.44
N PHE A 135 10.08 -5.32 -13.93
CA PHE A 135 10.54 -5.01 -12.59
C PHE A 135 9.35 -4.67 -11.68
N ARG A 136 9.44 -5.06 -10.41
CA ARG A 136 8.52 -4.64 -9.34
C ARG A 136 9.17 -3.50 -8.56
N PRO A 137 8.48 -2.35 -8.40
CA PRO A 137 8.94 -1.33 -7.48
C PRO A 137 8.69 -1.81 -6.05
N ILE A 138 9.72 -1.84 -5.22
CA ILE A 138 9.61 -2.10 -3.78
C ILE A 138 9.94 -0.81 -3.05
N ALA A 139 8.98 -0.32 -2.28
CA ALA A 139 9.08 0.90 -1.49
C ALA A 139 9.77 0.62 -0.14
N LEU A 140 10.92 1.25 0.06
CA LEU A 140 11.61 1.32 1.34
C LEU A 140 11.24 2.62 2.04
N CYS A 141 10.17 2.57 2.83
CA CYS A 141 9.72 3.71 3.63
C CYS A 141 10.56 3.87 4.92
N ASN A 142 10.64 5.10 5.42
CA ASN A 142 11.22 5.42 6.72
C ASN A 142 10.53 4.66 7.87
N VAL A 143 11.30 4.28 8.90
CA VAL A 143 10.79 3.46 10.01
C VAL A 143 9.82 4.22 10.92
N ILE A 144 10.02 5.52 11.13
CA ILE A 144 9.08 6.38 11.89
C ILE A 144 7.75 6.45 11.16
N TYR A 145 7.78 6.69 9.85
CA TYR A 145 6.58 6.63 9.00
C TYR A 145 5.89 5.25 9.11
N LYS A 146 6.65 4.15 9.02
CA LYS A 146 6.11 2.79 9.18
C LYS A 146 5.48 2.60 10.56
N GLY A 147 5.99 3.24 11.60
CA GLY A 147 5.39 3.28 12.93
C GLY A 147 3.98 3.87 12.90
N LEU A 148 3.82 5.08 12.33
CA LEU A 148 2.52 5.72 12.14
C LEU A 148 1.56 4.86 11.30
N ALA A 149 2.03 4.36 10.15
CA ALA A 149 1.25 3.48 9.27
C ALA A 149 0.80 2.20 10.01
N LYS A 150 1.66 1.64 10.85
CA LYS A 150 1.36 0.44 11.65
C LYS A 150 0.31 0.71 12.73
N ILE A 151 0.31 1.89 13.35
CA ILE A 151 -0.73 2.29 14.31
C ILE A 151 -2.08 2.35 13.60
N LEU A 152 -2.16 3.03 12.44
CA LEU A 152 -3.38 3.06 11.61
C LEU A 152 -3.89 1.65 11.30
N VAL A 153 -3.00 0.79 10.82
CA VAL A 153 -3.32 -0.61 10.52
C VAL A 153 -3.84 -1.36 11.74
N ASN A 154 -3.19 -1.19 12.90
CA ASN A 154 -3.60 -1.87 14.13
C ASN A 154 -4.96 -1.40 14.63
N ARG A 155 -5.31 -0.12 14.42
CA ARG A 155 -6.64 0.42 14.74
C ARG A 155 -7.72 -0.03 13.75
N LEU A 156 -7.40 -0.16 12.46
CA LEU A 156 -8.35 -0.58 11.43
C LEU A 156 -8.63 -2.08 11.42
N LYS A 157 -7.59 -2.90 11.69
CA LYS A 157 -7.65 -4.37 11.61
C LYS A 157 -8.85 -5.03 12.27
N PRO A 158 -9.27 -4.66 13.50
CA PRO A 158 -10.41 -5.29 14.16
C PRO A 158 -11.74 -5.16 13.41
N PHE A 159 -11.85 -4.17 12.51
CA PHE A 159 -13.09 -3.84 11.81
C PHE A 159 -13.13 -4.37 10.37
N LEU A 160 -11.97 -4.77 9.82
CA LEU A 160 -11.86 -5.22 8.43
C LEU A 160 -12.74 -6.43 8.12
N ASP A 161 -12.92 -7.35 9.06
CA ASP A 161 -13.76 -8.53 8.82
C ASP A 161 -15.24 -8.18 8.65
N ARG A 162 -15.68 -7.05 9.24
CA ARG A 162 -17.04 -6.51 9.07
C ARG A 162 -17.15 -5.71 7.77
N LEU A 163 -16.15 -4.89 7.46
CA LEU A 163 -16.17 -4.03 6.28
C LEU A 163 -16.04 -4.83 4.97
N ILE A 164 -15.16 -5.85 4.97
CA ILE A 164 -14.75 -6.54 3.76
C ILE A 164 -15.59 -7.80 3.56
N SER A 165 -16.19 -7.91 2.37
CA SER A 165 -16.94 -9.09 1.92
C SER A 165 -16.26 -10.42 2.29
N PRO A 166 -17.00 -11.43 2.78
CA PRO A 166 -16.42 -12.71 3.21
C PRO A 166 -15.70 -13.46 2.09
N TYR A 167 -15.97 -13.13 0.83
CA TYR A 167 -15.33 -13.74 -0.34
C TYR A 167 -13.93 -13.20 -0.64
N GLN A 168 -13.52 -12.11 0.01
CA GLN A 168 -12.19 -11.55 -0.12
C GLN A 168 -11.28 -12.13 0.98
N THR A 169 -10.43 -13.08 0.64
CA THR A 169 -9.60 -13.79 1.64
C THR A 169 -8.23 -13.16 1.88
N SER A 170 -7.70 -12.40 0.92
CA SER A 170 -6.34 -11.86 1.01
C SER A 170 -6.26 -10.68 1.97
N PHE A 171 -5.18 -10.64 2.77
CA PHE A 171 -4.83 -9.57 3.74
C PHE A 171 -5.80 -9.35 4.91
N ILE A 172 -6.88 -10.13 5.01
CA ILE A 172 -7.78 -10.11 6.17
C ILE A 172 -7.31 -11.17 7.19
N PRO A 173 -7.09 -10.79 8.47
CA PRO A 173 -6.72 -11.75 9.50
C PRO A 173 -7.72 -12.92 9.55
N ARG A 174 -7.19 -14.13 9.75
CA ARG A 174 -7.99 -15.38 9.90
C ARG A 174 -8.68 -15.89 8.62
N ARG A 175 -8.49 -15.27 7.46
CA ARG A 175 -8.94 -15.81 6.16
C ARG A 175 -7.81 -16.52 5.43
N ASN A 176 -8.09 -17.67 4.81
CA ASN A 176 -7.06 -18.50 4.17
C ASN A 176 -7.24 -18.55 2.64
N ILE A 177 -6.13 -18.50 1.90
CA ILE A 177 -6.15 -18.65 0.43
C ILE A 177 -6.70 -20.02 -0.02
N HIS A 178 -6.58 -21.06 0.82
CA HIS A 178 -7.12 -22.38 0.53
C HIS A 178 -8.65 -22.37 0.40
N ASP A 179 -9.35 -21.45 1.06
CA ASP A 179 -10.81 -21.31 0.96
C ASP A 179 -11.20 -20.93 -0.49
N ASN A 180 -10.47 -20.02 -1.12
CA ASN A 180 -10.70 -19.65 -2.53
C ASN A 180 -10.49 -20.81 -3.48
N ILE A 181 -9.50 -21.68 -3.22
CA ILE A 181 -9.25 -22.87 -4.04
C ILE A 181 -10.44 -23.82 -3.96
N ILE A 182 -11.00 -24.00 -2.76
CA ILE A 182 -12.19 -24.84 -2.54
C ILE A 182 -13.41 -24.25 -3.27
N VAL A 183 -13.64 -22.94 -3.15
CA VAL A 183 -14.72 -22.24 -3.84
C VAL A 183 -14.60 -22.42 -5.36
N ALA A 184 -13.42 -22.16 -5.92
CA ALA A 184 -13.16 -22.33 -7.36
C ALA A 184 -13.41 -23.78 -7.82
N LYS A 185 -12.93 -24.77 -7.06
CA LYS A 185 -13.19 -26.19 -7.36
C LYS A 185 -14.68 -26.53 -7.32
N LYS A 186 -15.42 -26.02 -6.34
CA LYS A 186 -16.88 -26.22 -6.25
C LYS A 186 -17.62 -25.59 -7.43
N VAL A 187 -17.22 -24.38 -7.86
CA VAL A 187 -17.80 -23.71 -9.04
C VAL A 187 -17.62 -24.58 -10.29
N VAL A 188 -16.38 -25.01 -10.58
CA VAL A 188 -16.08 -25.86 -11.75
C VAL A 188 -16.82 -27.20 -11.68
N HIS A 189 -16.81 -27.86 -10.51
CA HIS A 189 -17.50 -29.12 -10.30
C HIS A 189 -19.02 -29.00 -10.50
N THR A 190 -19.61 -27.91 -10.02
CA THR A 190 -21.04 -27.65 -10.16
C THR A 190 -21.39 -27.42 -11.64
N MET A 191 -20.60 -26.62 -12.36
CA MET A 191 -20.78 -26.41 -13.79
C MET A 191 -20.71 -27.71 -14.59
N ASN A 192 -19.79 -28.63 -14.24
CA ASN A 192 -19.66 -29.92 -14.92
C ASN A 192 -20.85 -30.87 -14.69
N ARG A 193 -21.63 -30.65 -13.63
CA ARG A 193 -22.79 -31.50 -13.27
C ARG A 193 -24.13 -30.93 -13.73
N LEU A 194 -24.19 -29.64 -14.04
CA LEU A 194 -25.43 -29.00 -14.46
C LEU A 194 -25.79 -29.46 -15.88
N GLN A 195 -27.03 -29.95 -16.02
CA GLN A 195 -27.62 -30.34 -17.30
C GLN A 195 -28.76 -29.38 -17.63
N GLY A 196 -28.89 -28.96 -18.89
CA GLY A 196 -29.97 -28.09 -19.36
C GLY A 196 -29.55 -27.18 -20.52
N ASN A 197 -30.50 -26.41 -21.04
CA ASN A 197 -30.30 -25.55 -22.22
C ASN A 197 -29.62 -24.20 -21.90
N LYS A 198 -29.25 -23.95 -20.64
CA LYS A 198 -28.52 -22.74 -20.21
C LYS A 198 -27.05 -23.09 -19.96
N GLY A 199 -26.15 -22.47 -20.71
CA GLY A 199 -24.71 -22.56 -20.50
C GLY A 199 -24.25 -21.74 -19.28
N PHE A 200 -23.16 -22.16 -18.65
CA PHE A 200 -22.52 -21.43 -17.55
C PHE A 200 -21.16 -20.90 -17.98
N MET A 201 -20.75 -19.76 -17.44
CA MET A 201 -19.47 -19.11 -17.73
C MET A 201 -18.79 -18.66 -16.45
N VAL A 202 -17.47 -18.83 -16.40
CA VAL A 202 -16.61 -18.25 -15.35
C VAL A 202 -15.81 -17.12 -15.96
N ILE A 203 -15.82 -15.97 -15.31
CA ILE A 203 -15.04 -14.80 -15.71
C ILE A 203 -13.87 -14.67 -14.75
N LYS A 204 -12.65 -14.67 -15.28
CA LYS A 204 -11.43 -14.35 -14.54
C LYS A 204 -10.97 -12.96 -14.93
N ILE A 205 -10.94 -12.05 -13.96
CA ILE A 205 -10.46 -10.67 -14.13
C ILE A 205 -9.13 -10.54 -13.38
N ASP A 206 -8.13 -9.95 -14.03
CA ASP A 206 -6.85 -9.63 -13.41
C ASP A 206 -6.55 -8.13 -13.58
N LEU A 207 -5.97 -7.53 -12.55
CA LEU A 207 -5.72 -6.09 -12.51
C LEU A 207 -4.25 -5.81 -12.82
N GLU A 208 -3.99 -5.14 -13.93
CA GLU A 208 -2.64 -4.77 -14.31
C GLU A 208 -2.10 -3.65 -13.40
N LYS A 209 -1.02 -3.92 -12.67
CA LYS A 209 -0.33 -2.96 -11.78
C LYS A 209 -1.28 -2.33 -10.75
N ALA A 210 -2.07 -3.19 -10.10
CA ALA A 210 -3.18 -2.77 -9.25
C ALA A 210 -2.79 -1.76 -8.17
N TYR A 211 -1.66 -1.95 -7.48
CA TYR A 211 -1.16 -0.99 -6.48
C TYR A 211 -0.73 0.33 -7.13
N ASP A 212 0.04 0.28 -8.21
CA ASP A 212 0.66 1.47 -8.81
C ASP A 212 -0.37 2.41 -9.45
N ARG A 213 -1.55 1.90 -9.84
CA ARG A 213 -2.59 2.67 -10.54
C ARG A 213 -3.76 3.12 -9.67
N MET A 214 -3.75 2.86 -8.37
CA MET A 214 -4.83 3.30 -7.46
C MET A 214 -4.93 4.83 -7.40
N SER A 215 -6.08 5.41 -7.77
CA SER A 215 -6.29 6.85 -7.60
C SER A 215 -6.49 7.19 -6.12
N TRP A 216 -5.83 8.26 -5.67
CA TRP A 216 -5.98 8.74 -4.30
C TRP A 216 -7.37 9.35 -4.04
N SER A 217 -7.98 9.96 -5.06
CA SER A 217 -9.35 10.46 -4.97
C SER A 217 -10.36 9.34 -4.77
N TYR A 218 -10.13 8.17 -5.37
CA TYR A 218 -10.94 6.98 -5.18
C TYR A 218 -10.83 6.47 -3.73
N ILE A 219 -9.61 6.39 -3.19
CA ILE A 219 -9.38 6.00 -1.79
C ILE A 219 -10.12 6.96 -0.84
N GLU A 220 -10.01 8.28 -1.07
CA GLU A 220 -10.70 9.28 -0.23
C GLU A 220 -12.23 9.07 -0.22
N LYS A 221 -12.83 8.84 -1.39
CA LYS A 221 -14.27 8.56 -1.52
C LYS A 221 -14.70 7.25 -0.86
N VAL A 222 -13.89 6.19 -0.97
CA VAL A 222 -14.17 4.91 -0.26
C VAL A 222 -14.13 5.12 1.25
N LEU A 223 -13.13 5.85 1.77
CA LEU A 223 -13.01 6.12 3.20
C LEU A 223 -14.17 7.00 3.72
N GLU A 224 -14.69 7.91 2.90
CA GLU A 224 -15.92 8.66 3.18
C GLU A 224 -17.16 7.78 3.20
N GLU A 225 -17.27 6.83 2.26
CA GLU A 225 -18.42 5.95 2.15
C GLU A 225 -18.54 4.94 3.30
N ILE A 226 -17.42 4.48 3.86
CA ILE A 226 -17.39 3.66 5.09
C ILE A 226 -17.55 4.51 6.37
N GLU A 227 -17.71 5.82 6.22
CA GLU A 227 -17.89 6.79 7.30
C GLU A 227 -16.72 6.82 8.30
N LEU A 228 -15.50 6.57 7.83
CA LEU A 228 -14.32 6.59 8.68
C LEU A 228 -14.13 8.00 9.27
N ASP A 229 -13.72 8.03 10.54
CA ASP A 229 -13.45 9.26 11.28
C ASP A 229 -12.58 10.25 10.46
N GLU A 230 -13.01 11.52 10.46
CA GLU A 230 -12.41 12.56 9.63
C GLU A 230 -10.92 12.76 9.91
N HIS A 231 -10.51 12.69 11.19
CA HIS A 231 -9.12 12.86 11.56
C HIS A 231 -8.28 11.71 10.99
N VAL A 232 -8.77 10.47 11.10
CA VAL A 232 -8.09 9.28 10.54
C VAL A 232 -7.98 9.39 9.01
N ARG A 233 -9.03 9.86 8.33
CA ARG A 233 -9.00 10.12 6.89
C ARG A 233 -7.93 11.15 6.52
N LYS A 234 -7.78 12.23 7.30
CA LYS A 234 -6.70 13.23 7.10
C LYS A 234 -5.31 12.63 7.29
N VAL A 235 -5.11 11.79 8.30
CA VAL A 235 -3.82 11.07 8.51
C VAL A 235 -3.53 10.12 7.34
N ILE A 236 -4.51 9.33 6.89
CA ILE A 236 -4.36 8.45 5.71
C ILE A 236 -4.05 9.27 4.46
N LYS A 237 -4.76 10.38 4.24
CA LYS A 237 -4.52 11.30 3.13
C LYS A 237 -3.07 11.81 3.15
N GLY A 238 -2.61 12.29 4.30
CA GLY A 238 -1.21 12.68 4.51
C GLY A 238 -0.22 11.55 4.24
N CYS A 239 -0.54 10.31 4.61
CA CYS A 239 0.30 9.14 4.33
C CYS A 239 0.45 8.85 2.82
N VAL A 240 -0.62 9.01 2.03
CA VAL A 240 -0.60 8.68 0.59
C VAL A 240 -0.12 9.84 -0.26
N ASN A 241 -0.51 11.09 0.04
CA ASN A 241 -0.29 12.23 -0.85
C ASN A 241 1.06 12.95 -0.65
N SER A 242 1.66 12.87 0.53
CA SER A 242 2.90 13.60 0.85
C SER A 242 4.15 12.82 0.47
N VAL A 243 3.99 11.73 -0.28
CA VAL A 243 5.08 10.82 -0.63
C VAL A 243 6.07 11.50 -1.58
N LYS A 244 7.35 11.44 -1.21
CA LYS A 244 8.46 11.80 -2.10
C LYS A 244 9.19 10.53 -2.51
N LEU A 245 9.02 10.12 -3.77
CA LEU A 245 9.62 8.89 -4.29
C LEU A 245 10.99 9.19 -4.89
N SER A 246 11.97 8.31 -4.70
CA SER A 246 13.22 8.37 -5.47
C SER A 246 13.60 6.98 -5.92
N LEU A 247 13.95 6.82 -7.20
CA LEU A 247 14.32 5.52 -7.74
C LEU A 247 15.78 5.20 -7.38
N MET A 248 16.04 4.00 -6.87
CA MET A 248 17.39 3.50 -6.64
C MET A 248 17.88 2.73 -7.86
N TRP A 249 18.93 3.23 -8.49
CA TRP A 249 19.60 2.55 -9.61
C TRP A 249 21.07 2.33 -9.27
N ASN A 250 21.56 1.10 -9.38
CA ASN A 250 22.94 0.74 -9.05
C ASN A 250 23.44 1.30 -7.71
N ARG A 251 22.59 1.21 -6.67
CA ARG A 251 22.82 1.74 -5.30
C ARG A 251 22.97 3.26 -5.20
N LYS A 252 22.70 4.00 -6.28
CA LYS A 252 22.64 5.47 -6.27
C LYS A 252 21.17 5.92 -6.23
N LYS A 253 20.91 6.95 -5.41
CA LYS A 253 19.61 7.62 -5.37
C LYS A 253 19.49 8.45 -6.66
N GLY A 254 18.46 8.17 -7.45
CA GLY A 254 18.09 8.98 -8.61
C GLY A 254 17.30 10.22 -8.21
N GLU A 255 16.76 10.90 -9.21
CA GLU A 255 15.92 12.08 -9.04
C GLU A 255 14.64 11.77 -8.25
N GLU A 256 14.08 12.81 -7.65
CA GLU A 256 12.78 12.73 -7.00
C GLU A 256 11.65 12.64 -8.05
N LEU A 257 10.71 11.74 -7.79
CA LEU A 257 9.53 11.50 -8.59
C LEU A 257 8.31 12.01 -7.81
N SER A 258 7.58 12.93 -8.43
CA SER A 258 6.24 13.29 -7.96
C SER A 258 5.26 12.18 -8.33
N SER A 259 4.41 11.80 -7.37
CA SER A 259 3.33 10.83 -7.54
C SER A 259 2.01 11.59 -7.44
N SER A 260 1.01 11.22 -8.25
CA SER A 260 -0.37 11.67 -8.08
C SER A 260 -1.37 10.51 -7.96
N ARG A 261 -0.89 9.27 -8.12
CA ARG A 261 -1.60 8.03 -7.82
C ARG A 261 -0.67 6.96 -7.30
N GLY A 262 -1.25 5.83 -6.89
CA GLY A 262 -0.57 4.61 -6.53
C GLY A 262 -0.43 4.40 -5.03
N LEU A 263 -0.32 3.13 -4.66
CA LEU A 263 -0.01 2.64 -3.32
C LEU A 263 1.38 2.00 -3.34
N ARG A 264 2.11 2.12 -2.23
CA ARG A 264 3.49 1.67 -2.14
C ARG A 264 3.59 0.19 -1.79
N GLN A 265 4.21 -0.58 -2.67
CA GLN A 265 4.50 -1.98 -2.39
C GLN A 265 5.63 -2.11 -1.35
N GLY A 266 5.28 -2.37 -0.09
CA GLY A 266 6.22 -2.42 1.06
C GLY A 266 5.81 -1.52 2.23
N ASP A 267 4.83 -0.66 2.01
CA ASP A 267 4.17 0.14 3.04
C ASP A 267 3.17 -0.73 3.83
N PRO A 268 3.21 -0.73 5.19
CA PRO A 268 2.27 -1.46 6.02
C PRO A 268 0.79 -1.14 5.76
N LEU A 269 0.47 0.10 5.39
CA LEU A 269 -0.90 0.58 5.21
C LEU A 269 -1.50 0.18 3.85
N SER A 270 -0.65 0.16 2.81
CA SER A 270 -1.07 -0.04 1.41
C SER A 270 -1.92 -1.30 1.17
N PRO A 271 -1.62 -2.49 1.72
CA PRO A 271 -2.45 -3.68 1.52
C PRO A 271 -3.88 -3.55 2.04
N TYR A 272 -4.09 -2.76 3.09
CA TYR A 272 -5.41 -2.59 3.70
C TYR A 272 -6.24 -1.57 2.93
N LEU A 273 -5.62 -0.48 2.46
CA LEU A 273 -6.25 0.48 1.54
C LEU A 273 -6.56 -0.10 0.17
N PHE A 274 -5.89 -1.18 -0.24
CA PHE A 274 -6.17 -1.84 -1.51
C PHE A 274 -7.38 -2.80 -1.43
N VAL A 275 -7.68 -3.30 -0.23
CA VAL A 275 -8.77 -4.26 -0.02
C VAL A 275 -10.07 -3.56 0.36
N LEU A 276 -9.98 -2.38 0.98
CA LEU A 276 -11.04 -1.36 0.95
C LEU A 276 -11.15 -0.81 -0.48
#